data_AF-A0A3D0DCT4-F1
#
_entry.id   AF-A0A3D0DCT4-F1
#
_cell.length_a   1.000
_cell.length_b   1.000
_cell.length_c   1.000
_cell.angle_alpha   90.00
_cell.angle_beta   90.00
_cell.angle_gamma   90.00
#
_symmetry.space_group_name_H-M   'P 1'
#
loop_
_entity.id
_entity.type
_entity.pdbx_description
1 polymer ?
#
loop_
_entity_poly.entity_id
_entity_poly.type
_entity_poly.pdbx_seq_one_letter_code
_entity_poly.pdbx_strand_id
1 'polypeptide(L)' 'KNYPRLVGETGGKDFIFVHSSANPAEVVTAITRGAFEYQGQKCSAASRTYIPKSLWPAILEGISRDAREMKMGTPEDFT' A
#
# COMPACT_ATOMS: atom_id res chain seq x y z
N LYS A 1 -41.63 -8.03 -2.42
CA LYS A 1 -40.98 -9.21 -1.77
C LYS A 1 -40.27 -10.15 -2.76
N ASN A 2 -40.23 -9.86 -4.07
CA ASN A 2 -39.71 -10.79 -5.09
C ASN A 2 -38.37 -10.37 -5.72
N TYR A 3 -37.64 -9.40 -5.15
CA TYR A 3 -36.31 -9.04 -5.63
C TYR A 3 -35.25 -9.59 -4.65
N PRO A 4 -34.22 -10.31 -5.12
CA PRO A 4 -33.16 -10.79 -4.25
C PRO A 4 -32.39 -9.60 -3.68
N ARG A 5 -32.18 -9.62 -2.37
CA ARG A 5 -31.24 -8.71 -1.72
C ARG A 5 -29.83 -9.18 -2.03
N LEU A 6 -29.05 -8.34 -2.71
CA LEU A 6 -27.64 -8.59 -2.97
C LEU A 6 -26.79 -7.71 -2.07
N VAL A 7 -25.86 -8.34 -1.36
CA VAL A 7 -24.75 -7.68 -0.66
C VAL A 7 -23.48 -8.29 -1.23
N GLY A 8 -22.61 -7.46 -1.79
CA GLY A 8 -21.37 -7.91 -2.41
C GLY A 8 -20.30 -6.85 -2.28
N GLU A 9 -19.11 -7.29 -1.89
CA GLU A 9 -17.85 -6.55 -1.99
C GLU A 9 -17.03 -7.17 -3.12
N THR A 10 -16.41 -6.32 -3.94
CA THR A 10 -15.57 -6.74 -5.06
C THR A 10 -14.14 -6.22 -4.86
N GLY A 11 -13.29 -6.30 -5.89
CA GLY A 11 -11.95 -5.73 -5.83
C GLY A 11 -11.95 -4.21 -5.96
N GLY A 12 -10.86 -3.59 -5.49
CA GLY A 12 -10.49 -2.20 -5.76
C GLY A 12 -9.25 -2.11 -6.65
N LYS A 13 -8.97 -0.91 -7.16
CA LYS A 13 -7.68 -0.56 -7.78
C LYS A 13 -7.14 0.65 -7.05
N ASP A 14 -6.89 0.51 -5.76
CA ASP A 14 -6.76 1.65 -4.88
C ASP A 14 -5.44 2.37 -5.03
N PHE A 15 -5.43 3.62 -4.61
CA PHE A 15 -4.29 4.51 -4.74
C PHE A 15 -4.07 5.37 -3.50
N ILE A 16 -2.81 5.77 -3.30
CA ILE A 16 -2.43 6.82 -2.35
C ILE A 16 -2.11 8.08 -3.15
N PHE A 17 -2.80 9.18 -2.87
CA PHE A 17 -2.50 10.50 -3.43
C PHE A 17 -1.79 11.35 -2.39
N VAL A 18 -0.61 11.88 -2.73
CA VAL A 18 0.26 12.60 -1.79
C VAL A 18 0.25 14.08 -2.14
N HIS A 19 -0.06 14.92 -1.16
CA HIS A 19 0.10 16.37 -1.30
C HIS A 19 1.55 16.78 -1.02
N SER A 20 2.04 17.88 -1.62
CA SER A 20 3.43 18.34 -1.47
C SER A 20 3.81 18.77 -0.05
N SER A 21 2.82 19.01 0.82
CA SER A 21 3.01 19.31 2.24
C SER A 21 3.03 18.08 3.15
N ALA A 22 2.87 16.88 2.60
CA ALA A 22 2.83 15.65 3.39
C ALA A 22 4.22 15.35 4.00
N ASN A 23 4.23 14.73 5.17
CA ASN A 23 5.45 14.23 5.79
C ASN A 23 5.96 12.99 5.01
N PRO A 24 7.18 13.02 4.44
CA PRO A 24 7.71 11.90 3.66
C PRO A 24 7.79 10.58 4.43
N ALA A 25 8.11 10.61 5.73
CA ALA A 25 8.27 9.39 6.54
C ALA A 25 6.93 8.67 6.77
N GLU A 26 5.86 9.43 6.99
CA GLU A 26 4.51 8.90 7.13
C GLU A 26 4.02 8.31 5.80
N VAL A 27 4.32 9.00 4.69
CA VAL A 27 3.97 8.53 3.35
C VAL A 27 4.68 7.22 3.02
N VAL A 28 5.98 7.11 3.32
CA VAL A 28 6.74 5.86 3.14
C VAL A 28 6.08 4.71 3.92
N THR A 29 5.75 4.94 5.20
CA THR A 29 5.08 3.93 6.04
C THR A 29 3.73 3.49 5.45
N ALA A 30 2.91 4.45 5.03
CA ALA A 30 1.60 4.19 4.44
C ALA A 30 1.71 3.40 3.13
N ILE A 31 2.67 3.72 2.27
CA ILE A 31 2.91 3.01 1.01
C ILE A 31 3.42 1.59 1.28
N THR A 32 4.48 1.45 2.07
CA THR A 32 5.11 0.15 2.35
C THR A 32 4.09 -0.84 2.93
N ARG A 33 3.36 -0.44 3.98
CA ARG A 33 2.36 -1.34 4.60
C ARG A 33 1.11 -1.49 3.74
N GLY A 34 0.60 -0.39 3.18
CA GLY A 34 -0.63 -0.41 2.38
C GLY A 34 -0.51 -1.22 1.09
N ALA A 35 0.68 -1.31 0.51
CA ALA A 35 0.93 -2.07 -0.70
C ALA A 35 1.32 -3.53 -0.43
N PHE A 36 2.17 -3.78 0.56
CA PHE A 36 2.86 -5.08 0.68
C PHE A 36 2.41 -5.95 1.86
N GLU A 37 1.64 -5.42 2.82
CA GLU A 37 1.09 -6.27 3.86
C GLU A 37 0.20 -7.38 3.30
N TYR A 38 0.32 -8.57 3.89
CA TYR A 38 -0.36 -9.76 3.41
C TYR A 38 -0.10 -9.99 1.90
N GLN A 39 1.12 -9.64 1.46
CA GLN A 39 1.58 -9.71 0.08
C GLN A 39 0.71 -8.90 -0.90
N GLY A 40 0.04 -7.85 -0.40
CA GLY A 40 -0.89 -7.03 -1.17
C GLY A 40 -2.21 -7.73 -1.51
N GLN A 41 -2.51 -8.88 -0.91
CA GLN A 41 -3.72 -9.67 -1.17
C GLN A 41 -4.92 -9.13 -0.38
N LYS A 42 -5.15 -7.83 -0.47
CA LYS A 42 -6.28 -7.13 0.13
C LYS A 42 -7.02 -6.40 -0.98
N CYS A 43 -8.35 -6.44 -0.99
CA CYS A 43 -9.14 -5.66 -1.95
C CYS A 43 -8.84 -4.15 -1.84
N SER A 44 -8.45 -3.72 -0.64
CA SER A 44 -8.07 -2.35 -0.27
C SER A 44 -6.59 -2.01 -0.49
N ALA A 45 -5.78 -2.92 -1.06
CA ALA A 45 -4.33 -2.74 -1.14
C ALA A 45 -3.98 -1.57 -2.08
N ALA A 46 -3.02 -0.74 -1.64
CA ALA A 46 -2.54 0.38 -2.43
C ALA A 46 -1.75 -0.13 -3.65
N SER A 47 -2.38 -0.12 -4.82
CA SER A 47 -1.79 -0.62 -6.06
C SER A 47 -1.16 0.48 -6.93
N ARG A 48 -1.36 1.75 -6.57
CA ARG A 48 -0.89 2.94 -7.26
C ARG A 48 -0.55 4.04 -6.26
N THR A 49 0.45 4.86 -6.57
CA THR A 49 0.78 6.04 -5.77
C THR A 49 1.00 7.24 -6.69
N TYR A 50 0.46 8.39 -6.29
CA TYR A 50 0.60 9.66 -7.02
C TYR A 50 1.37 10.62 -6.12
N ILE A 51 2.64 10.84 -6.45
CA ILE A 51 3.61 11.51 -5.59
C ILE A 51 4.11 12.79 -6.27
N PRO A 52 4.14 13.94 -5.58
CA PRO A 52 4.65 15.18 -6.14
C PRO A 52 6.17 15.09 -6.32
N LYS A 53 6.66 15.64 -7.42
CA LYS A 53 8.09 15.61 -7.78
C LYS A 53 9.01 16.12 -6.66
N SER A 54 8.55 17.09 -5.87
CA SER A 54 9.30 17.67 -4.74
C SER A 54 9.61 16.68 -3.62
N LEU A 55 8.75 15.67 -3.40
CA LEU A 55 8.91 14.67 -2.34
C LEU A 55 9.43 13.33 -2.86
N TRP A 56 9.40 13.12 -4.18
CA TRP A 56 9.72 11.84 -4.80
C TRP A 56 11.10 11.28 -4.41
N PRO A 57 12.21 12.04 -4.39
CA PRO A 57 13.52 11.47 -4.05
C PRO A 57 13.55 10.84 -2.65
N ALA A 58 13.05 11.55 -1.64
CA ALA A 58 13.03 11.07 -0.26
C ALA A 58 12.08 9.88 -0.06
N ILE A 59 10.91 9.90 -0.72
CA ILE A 59 9.96 8.79 -0.64
C ILE A 59 10.51 7.54 -1.35
N LEU A 60 11.10 7.70 -2.55
CA LEU A 60 11.70 6.58 -3.29
C LEU A 60 12.82 5.91 -2.49
N GLU A 61 13.68 6.71 -1.85
CA GLU A 61 14.74 6.19 -0.99
C GLU A 61 14.16 5.38 0.17
N GLY A 62 13.15 5.92 0.86
CA GLY A 62 12.49 5.25 1.99
C GLY A 62 11.81 3.94 1.60
N ILE A 63 10.98 3.94 0.54
CA ILE A 63 10.32 2.70 0.10
C ILE A 63 11.33 1.66 -0.39
N SER A 64 12.43 2.08 -1.02
CA SER A 64 13.46 1.16 -1.52
C SER A 64 14.24 0.52 -0.37
N ARG A 65 14.52 1.29 0.70
CA ARG A 65 15.11 0.76 1.93
C ARG A 65 14.18 -0.28 2.54
N ASP A 66 12.93 0.10 2.83
CA ASP A 66 11.96 -0.79 3.47
C ASP A 66 11.73 -2.07 2.66
N ALA A 67 11.65 -1.97 1.33
CA ALA A 67 11.47 -3.12 0.44
C ALA A 67 12.64 -4.11 0.45
N ARG A 68 13.88 -3.63 0.68
CA ARG A 68 15.05 -4.51 0.79
C ARG A 68 15.10 -5.26 2.13
N GLU A 69 14.49 -4.70 3.17
CA GLU A 69 14.45 -5.30 4.50
C GLU A 69 13.33 -6.35 4.65
N MET A 70 12.31 -6.31 3.78
CA MET A 70 11.23 -7.29 3.78
C MET A 70 11.75 -8.69 3.41
N LYS A 71 11.76 -9.60 4.40
CA LYS A 71 12.09 -11.02 4.19
C LYS A 71 10.94 -11.74 3.49
N MET A 72 11.26 -12.49 2.44
CA MET A 72 10.32 -13.41 1.78
C MET A 72 10.56 -14.83 2.28
N GLY A 73 9.49 -15.53 2.65
CA GLY A 73 9.57 -16.87 3.21
C GLY A 73 8.19 -17.44 3.55
N THR A 74 8.19 -18.59 4.21
CA THR A 74 6.95 -19.16 4.75
C THR A 74 6.39 -18.28 5.88
N PRO A 75 5.08 -18.01 5.95
CA PRO A 75 4.48 -17.28 7.06
C PRO A 75 4.53 -18.04 8.40
N GLU A 76 4.99 -19.30 8.39
CA GLU A 76 5.20 -20.12 9.58
C GLU A 76 6.61 -19.96 10.18
N ASP A 77 7.51 -19.24 9.50
CA ASP A 77 8.86 -18.95 9.99
C ASP A 77 8.86 -17.63 10.77
N PHE A 78 9.00 -17.74 12.09
CA PHE A 78 9.03 -16.61 13.04
C PHE A 78 10.46 -16.26 13.49
N THR A 79 11.49 -16.73 12.76
CA THR A 79 12.91 -16.55 13.12
C THR A 79 13.62 -15.36 12.47
#